data_AF-A0AAX3RN33-F1
#
_entry.id   AF-A0AAX3RN33-F1
#
_cell.length_a   1.000
_cell.length_b   1.000
_cell.length_c   1.000
_cell.angle_alpha   90.00
_cell.angle_beta   90.00
_cell.angle_gamma   90.00
#
_symmetry.space_group_name_H-M   'P 1'
#
loop_
_entity.id
_entity.type
_entity.pdbx_description
1 polymer ?
#
loop_
_entity_poly.entity_id
_entity_poly.type
_entity_poly.pdbx_seq_one_letter_code
_entity_poly.pdbx_strand_id
1 'polypeptide(L)'
;MTNQLEEKVELLEQEIEELKWQILKLSHAKLDDPRYPYSNWLIQHNIYSEKRRELEYVLSVLNDRILNSPQPPEQYRKEIEGISNQELHNEKAPDFAEVRDILSKVLGIKEKKVIALLNALKDEGKFKDLSEKLLDEIY
;
A
#
# COMPACT_ATOMS: atom_id res chain seq x y z
N MET A 1 1.55 -6.41 -42.14
CA MET A 1 0.73 -6.88 -41.00
C MET A 1 1.29 -6.40 -39.65
N THR A 2 2.61 -6.25 -39.52
CA THR A 2 3.30 -5.63 -38.37
C THR A 2 2.87 -4.18 -38.10
N ASN A 3 2.73 -3.37 -39.15
CA ASN A 3 2.39 -1.94 -39.04
C ASN A 3 1.04 -1.64 -38.34
N GLN A 4 0.02 -2.48 -38.57
CA GLN A 4 -1.30 -2.30 -37.95
C GLN A 4 -1.31 -2.67 -36.46
N LEU A 5 -0.44 -3.60 -36.05
CA LEU A 5 -0.29 -3.95 -34.64
C LEU A 5 0.49 -2.87 -33.90
N GLU A 6 1.54 -2.33 -34.51
CA GLU A 6 2.33 -1.22 -33.97
C GLU A 6 1.48 0.05 -33.79
N GLU A 7 0.70 0.44 -34.80
CA GLU A 7 -0.25 1.56 -34.70
C GLU A 7 -1.28 1.35 -33.58
N LYS A 8 -1.79 0.12 -33.44
CA LYS A 8 -2.76 -0.20 -32.38
C LYS A 8 -2.12 -0.16 -31.00
N VAL A 9 -0.87 -0.61 -30.86
CA VAL A 9 -0.13 -0.52 -29.59
C VAL A 9 0.07 0.95 -29.21
N GLU A 10 0.50 1.78 -30.14
CA GLU A 10 0.72 3.22 -29.89
C GLU A 10 -0.58 3.93 -29.46
N LEU A 11 -1.71 3.63 -30.13
CA LEU A 11 -3.02 4.16 -29.74
C LEU A 11 -3.43 3.74 -28.32
N LEU A 12 -3.24 2.47 -27.97
CA LEU A 12 -3.56 1.97 -26.64
C LEU A 12 -2.67 2.59 -25.56
N GLU A 13 -1.38 2.81 -25.84
CA GLU A 13 -0.47 3.50 -24.93
C GLU A 13 -0.91 4.95 -24.69
N GLN A 14 -1.33 5.66 -25.74
CA GLN A 14 -1.87 7.02 -25.63
C GLN A 14 -3.17 7.06 -24.82
N GLU A 15 -4.10 6.14 -25.07
CA GLU A 15 -5.35 6.04 -24.30
C GLU A 15 -5.09 5.74 -22.82
N ILE A 16 -4.13 4.86 -22.51
CA ILE A 16 -3.73 4.55 -21.14
C ILE A 16 -3.16 5.77 -20.43
N GLU A 17 -2.30 6.55 -21.09
CA GLU A 17 -1.73 7.77 -20.50
C GLU A 17 -2.80 8.84 -20.25
N GLU A 18 -3.74 9.02 -21.19
CA GLU A 18 -4.85 9.95 -21.00
C GLU A 18 -5.76 9.52 -19.83
N LEU A 19 -6.08 8.23 -19.71
CA LEU A 19 -6.86 7.69 -18.60
C LEU A 19 -6.15 7.88 -17.24
N LYS A 20 -4.84 7.59 -17.17
CA LYS A 20 -4.04 7.86 -15.96
C LYS A 20 -4.11 9.33 -15.59
N TRP A 21 -4.01 10.22 -16.59
CA TRP A 21 -4.05 11.65 -16.33
C TRP A 21 -5.43 12.11 -15.82
N GLN A 22 -6.51 11.59 -16.40
CA GLN A 22 -7.86 11.88 -15.94
C GLN A 22 -8.10 11.37 -14.51
N ILE A 23 -7.62 10.17 -14.16
CA ILE A 23 -7.70 9.64 -12.79
C ILE A 23 -6.96 10.55 -11.81
N LEU A 24 -5.77 11.02 -12.16
CA LEU A 24 -4.99 11.93 -11.31
C LEU A 24 -5.65 13.31 -11.19
N LYS A 25 -6.34 13.81 -12.22
CA LYS A 25 -7.17 15.03 -12.08
C LYS A 25 -8.34 14.79 -11.14
N LEU A 26 -9.03 13.67 -11.29
CA LEU A 26 -10.16 13.30 -10.44
C LEU A 26 -9.74 13.08 -8.99
N SER A 27 -8.56 12.50 -8.74
CA SER A 27 -8.05 12.29 -7.36
C SER A 27 -7.82 13.61 -6.63
N HIS A 28 -7.50 14.69 -7.35
CA HIS A 28 -7.36 16.05 -6.78
C HIS A 28 -8.66 16.86 -6.77
N ALA A 29 -9.55 16.65 -7.75
CA ALA A 29 -10.76 17.45 -7.89
C ALA A 29 -11.95 16.90 -7.08
N LYS A 30 -11.94 15.59 -6.76
CA LYS A 30 -13.00 14.98 -5.96
C LYS A 30 -12.96 15.50 -4.51
N LEU A 31 -14.13 15.60 -3.90
CA LEU A 31 -14.22 15.73 -2.45
C LEU A 31 -13.86 14.39 -1.81
N ASP A 32 -13.06 14.44 -0.75
CA ASP A 32 -12.74 13.24 0.03
C ASP A 32 -13.93 12.82 0.87
N ASP A 33 -14.32 11.55 0.76
CA ASP A 33 -15.36 10.96 1.60
C ASP A 33 -14.75 10.60 2.96
N PRO A 34 -15.15 11.23 4.07
CA PRO A 34 -14.57 11.00 5.39
C PRO A 34 -14.81 9.57 5.91
N ARG A 35 -15.71 8.81 5.29
CA ARG A 35 -15.96 7.39 5.63
C ARG A 35 -14.92 6.44 5.03
N TYR A 36 -14.16 6.89 4.04
CA TYR A 36 -13.19 6.07 3.31
C TYR A 36 -11.80 6.71 3.20
N PRO A 37 -11.17 7.13 4.31
CA PRO A 37 -9.90 7.85 4.27
C PRO A 37 -8.73 7.02 3.72
N TYR A 38 -8.65 5.71 4.00
CA TYR A 38 -7.61 4.84 3.41
C TYR A 38 -7.83 4.68 1.90
N SER A 39 -9.08 4.48 1.47
CA SER A 39 -9.40 4.37 0.04
C SER A 39 -9.09 5.68 -0.70
N ASN A 40 -9.36 6.84 -0.08
CA ASN A 40 -8.96 8.14 -0.61
C ASN A 40 -7.44 8.27 -0.70
N TRP A 41 -6.72 7.85 0.34
CA TRP A 41 -5.26 7.90 0.39
C TRP A 41 -4.62 7.06 -0.72
N LEU A 42 -5.13 5.85 -0.98
CA LEU A 42 -4.67 5.01 -2.09
C LEU A 42 -4.84 5.71 -3.45
N ILE A 43 -5.99 6.34 -3.68
CA ILE A 43 -6.28 7.07 -4.92
C ILE A 43 -5.35 8.27 -5.09
N GLN A 44 -5.14 9.07 -4.05
CA GLN A 44 -4.24 10.23 -4.08
C GLN A 44 -2.78 9.83 -4.33
N HIS A 45 -2.38 8.61 -3.98
CA HIS A 45 -1.03 8.10 -4.13
C HIS A 45 -0.85 7.17 -5.34
N ASN A 46 -1.87 7.03 -6.19
CA ASN A 46 -1.88 6.14 -7.35
C ASN A 46 -1.52 4.68 -7.02
N ILE A 47 -1.98 4.17 -5.88
CA ILE A 47 -1.72 2.80 -5.44
C ILE A 47 -2.88 1.90 -5.86
N TYR A 48 -2.65 1.11 -6.90
CA TYR A 48 -3.65 0.22 -7.50
C TYR A 48 -3.08 -1.16 -7.80
N SER A 49 -3.96 -2.09 -8.17
CA SER A 49 -3.61 -3.42 -8.70
C SER A 49 -2.58 -4.18 -7.84
N GLU A 50 -1.47 -4.67 -8.43
CA GLU A 50 -0.48 -5.46 -7.71
C GLU A 50 0.13 -4.70 -6.54
N LYS A 51 0.48 -3.42 -6.71
CA LYS A 51 1.05 -2.59 -5.63
C LYS A 51 0.11 -2.46 -4.44
N ARG A 52 -1.20 -2.41 -4.69
CA ARG A 52 -2.22 -2.44 -3.63
C ARG A 52 -2.27 -3.82 -2.95
N ARG A 53 -2.19 -4.92 -3.71
CA ARG A 53 -2.20 -6.28 -3.14
C ARG A 53 -0.95 -6.55 -2.29
N GLU A 54 0.21 -6.06 -2.72
CA GLU A 54 1.45 -6.13 -1.95
C GLU A 54 1.33 -5.34 -0.65
N LEU A 55 0.82 -4.10 -0.72
CA LEU A 55 0.54 -3.31 0.48
C LEU A 55 -0.41 -4.03 1.44
N GLU A 56 -1.54 -4.53 0.95
CA GLU A 56 -2.53 -5.23 1.79
C GLU A 56 -1.96 -6.52 2.39
N TYR A 57 -1.11 -7.24 1.65
CA TYR A 57 -0.40 -8.40 2.18
C TYR A 57 0.57 -8.02 3.30
N VAL A 58 1.41 -7.01 3.07
CA VAL A 58 2.38 -6.53 4.07
C VAL A 58 1.67 -6.03 5.32
N LEU A 59 0.60 -5.24 5.17
CA LEU A 59 -0.20 -4.78 6.31
C LEU A 59 -0.84 -5.94 7.07
N SER A 60 -1.33 -6.97 6.38
CA SER A 60 -1.85 -8.18 7.03
C SER A 60 -0.78 -8.87 7.87
N VAL A 61 0.42 -9.09 7.32
CA VAL A 61 1.50 -9.77 8.03
C VAL A 61 1.95 -8.96 9.25
N LEU A 62 2.13 -7.64 9.11
CA LEU A 62 2.51 -6.76 10.21
C LEU A 62 1.43 -6.73 11.30
N ASN A 63 0.15 -6.72 10.92
CA ASN A 63 -0.96 -6.78 11.85
C ASN A 63 -1.02 -8.14 12.59
N ASP A 64 -0.78 -9.24 11.88
CA ASP A 64 -0.69 -10.58 12.48
C ASP A 64 0.43 -10.66 13.52
N ARG A 65 1.57 -9.98 13.27
CA ARG A 65 2.66 -9.87 14.25
C ARG A 65 2.26 -9.08 15.50
N ILE A 66 1.44 -8.03 15.36
CA ILE A 66 0.89 -7.30 16.52
C ILE A 66 -0.06 -8.18 17.33
N LEU A 67 -0.90 -8.97 16.65
CA LEU A 67 -1.89 -9.84 17.28
C LEU A 67 -1.31 -11.16 17.82
N ASN A 68 -0.02 -11.43 17.58
CA ASN A 68 0.62 -12.72 17.79
C ASN A 68 -0.14 -13.87 17.09
N SER A 69 -0.72 -13.58 15.92
CA SER A 69 -1.41 -14.56 15.09
C SER A 69 -0.39 -15.54 14.46
N PRO A 70 -0.78 -16.82 14.26
CA PRO A 70 0.05 -17.78 13.56
C PRO A 70 0.41 -17.28 12.15
N GLN A 71 1.71 -17.22 11.87
CA GLN A 71 2.20 -16.85 10.55
C GLN A 71 2.01 -18.00 9.55
N PRO A 72 1.75 -17.72 8.27
CA PRO A 72 1.68 -18.76 7.26
C PRO A 72 3.01 -19.54 7.18
N PRO A 73 2.96 -20.86 6.92
CA PRO A 73 4.15 -21.66 6.62
C PRO A 73 4.97 -21.05 5.48
N GLU A 74 6.29 -21.22 5.52
CA GLU A 74 7.23 -20.54 4.62
C GLU A 74 6.90 -20.73 3.12
N GLN A 75 6.49 -21.95 2.74
CA GLN A 75 6.08 -22.29 1.36
C GLN A 75 4.85 -21.54 0.83
N TYR A 76 4.07 -20.88 1.71
CA TYR A 76 2.89 -20.09 1.34
C TYR A 76 3.12 -18.58 1.49
N ARG A 77 4.33 -18.16 1.88
CA ARG A 77 4.68 -16.73 2.01
C ARG A 77 4.88 -16.15 0.62
N LYS A 78 4.42 -14.92 0.42
CA LYS A 78 4.63 -14.19 -0.83
C LYS A 78 5.95 -13.45 -0.76
N GLU A 79 6.73 -13.54 -1.82
CA GLU A 79 7.91 -12.72 -1.99
C GLU A 79 7.49 -11.28 -2.28
N ILE A 80 8.09 -10.33 -1.57
CA ILE A 80 7.89 -8.89 -1.77
C ILE A 80 9.24 -8.32 -2.18
N GLU A 81 9.27 -7.63 -3.31
CA GLU A 81 10.52 -7.07 -3.84
C GLU A 81 11.16 -6.12 -2.82
N GLY A 82 12.46 -6.32 -2.56
CA GLY A 82 13.24 -5.48 -1.65
C GLY A 82 13.02 -5.73 -0.15
N ILE A 83 12.20 -6.73 0.23
CA ILE A 83 11.98 -7.12 1.62
C ILE A 83 12.26 -8.60 1.79
N SER A 84 13.11 -8.95 2.77
CA SER A 84 13.38 -10.36 3.04
C SER A 84 12.22 -11.01 3.80
N ASN A 85 11.98 -12.31 3.57
CA ASN A 85 10.97 -13.07 4.32
C ASN A 85 11.22 -13.03 5.84
N GLN A 86 12.49 -12.99 6.27
CA GLN A 86 12.85 -12.90 7.69
C GLN A 86 12.53 -11.53 8.28
N GLU A 87 12.70 -10.46 7.51
CA GLU A 87 12.34 -9.09 7.90
C GLU A 87 10.81 -8.96 8.04
N LEU A 88 10.04 -9.45 7.07
CA LEU A 88 8.59 -9.30 7.08
C LEU A 88 7.90 -10.20 8.13
N HIS A 89 8.30 -11.47 8.23
CA HIS A 89 7.66 -12.50 9.07
C HIS A 89 8.38 -12.76 10.40
N ASN A 90 8.95 -11.72 11.01
CA ASN A 90 9.55 -11.82 12.34
C ASN A 90 8.48 -12.09 13.41
N GLU A 91 8.77 -12.94 14.39
CA GLU A 91 7.84 -13.27 15.49
C GLU A 91 7.58 -12.10 16.44
N LYS A 92 8.49 -11.11 16.47
CA LYS A 92 8.33 -9.93 17.32
C LYS A 92 7.31 -8.96 16.72
N ALA A 93 6.50 -8.36 17.58
CA ALA A 93 5.67 -7.23 17.21
C ALA A 93 6.55 -6.10 16.63
N PRO A 94 6.26 -5.60 15.41
CA PRO A 94 7.05 -4.54 14.80
C PRO A 94 6.88 -3.22 15.56
N ASP A 95 7.93 -2.40 15.53
CA ASP A 95 7.89 -1.00 15.98
C ASP A 95 7.66 -0.03 14.80
N PHE A 96 7.44 1.25 15.09
CA PHE A 96 7.21 2.25 14.05
C PHE A 96 8.38 2.39 13.07
N ALA A 97 9.63 2.28 13.54
CA ALA A 97 10.79 2.43 12.66
C ALA A 97 10.83 1.30 11.62
N GLU A 98 10.60 0.06 12.05
CA GLU A 98 10.52 -1.11 11.19
C GLU A 98 9.38 -1.00 10.18
N VAL A 99 8.16 -0.68 10.64
CA VAL A 99 7.00 -0.53 9.74
C VAL A 99 7.20 0.60 8.75
N ARG A 100 7.77 1.74 9.20
CA ARG A 100 8.11 2.85 8.30
C ARG A 100 9.06 2.39 7.20
N ASP A 101 10.12 1.65 7.55
CA ASP A 101 11.12 1.24 6.57
C ASP A 101 10.54 0.24 5.58
N ILE A 102 9.77 -0.74 6.05
CA ILE A 102 9.06 -1.71 5.20
C ILE A 102 8.08 -0.99 4.26
N LEU A 103 7.19 -0.15 4.77
CA LEU A 103 6.20 0.56 3.93
C LEU A 103 6.85 1.56 2.97
N SER A 104 7.97 2.17 3.38
CA SER A 104 8.75 3.06 2.50
C SER A 104 9.36 2.29 1.33
N LYS A 105 9.85 1.05 1.55
CA LYS A 105 10.35 0.17 0.49
C LYS A 105 9.24 -0.25 -0.48
N VAL A 106 8.11 -0.77 0.04
CA VAL A 106 6.98 -1.24 -0.79
C VAL A 106 6.39 -0.11 -1.62
N LEU A 107 6.19 1.06 -1.00
CA LEU A 107 5.42 2.13 -1.63
C LEU A 107 6.29 3.18 -2.32
N GLY A 108 7.59 3.25 -2.01
CA GLY A 108 8.48 4.32 -2.46
C GLY A 108 8.11 5.67 -1.85
N ILE A 109 7.66 5.66 -0.59
CA ILE A 109 7.19 6.85 0.12
C ILE A 109 8.11 7.20 1.30
N LYS A 110 7.91 8.38 1.88
CA LYS A 110 8.65 8.86 3.06
C LYS A 110 7.78 8.78 4.32
N GLU A 111 8.43 8.88 5.47
CA GLU A 111 7.82 8.81 6.81
C GLU A 111 6.50 9.58 6.95
N LYS A 112 6.45 10.86 6.56
CA LYS A 112 5.22 11.66 6.64
C LYS A 112 4.02 11.02 5.94
N LYS A 113 4.25 10.34 4.81
CA LYS A 113 3.21 9.63 4.07
C LYS A 113 2.85 8.30 4.72
N VAL A 114 3.80 7.64 5.38
CA VAL A 114 3.52 6.45 6.21
C VAL A 114 2.60 6.83 7.36
N ILE A 115 2.89 7.91 8.08
CA ILE A 115 2.04 8.40 9.18
C ILE A 115 0.64 8.74 8.67
N ALA A 116 0.53 9.43 7.52
CA ALA A 116 -0.76 9.70 6.90
C ALA A 116 -1.53 8.41 6.53
N LEU A 117 -0.84 7.39 6.03
CA LEU A 117 -1.44 6.08 5.76
C LEU A 117 -1.95 5.41 7.04
N LEU A 118 -1.16 5.43 8.13
CA LEU A 118 -1.57 4.83 9.41
C LEU A 118 -2.81 5.53 9.98
N ASN A 119 -2.88 6.87 9.93
CA ASN A 119 -4.08 7.60 10.33
C ASN A 119 -5.28 7.23 9.44
N ALA A 120 -5.09 7.18 8.13
CA ALA A 120 -6.15 6.81 7.20
C ALA A 120 -6.67 5.37 7.42
N LEU A 121 -5.79 4.44 7.77
CA LEU A 121 -6.14 3.08 8.15
C LEU A 121 -6.96 3.04 9.44
N LYS A 122 -6.49 3.74 10.48
CA LYS A 122 -7.18 3.86 11.76
C LYS A 122 -8.59 4.45 11.60
N ASP A 123 -8.69 5.56 10.87
CA ASP A 123 -9.95 6.29 10.68
C ASP A 123 -10.96 5.51 9.81
N GLU A 124 -10.50 4.70 8.86
CA GLU A 124 -11.37 3.78 8.09
C GLU A 124 -11.67 2.47 8.84
N GLY A 125 -11.04 2.24 10.00
CA GLY A 125 -11.20 1.02 10.80
C GLY A 125 -10.52 -0.22 10.21
N LYS A 126 -9.48 -0.04 9.40
CA LYS A 126 -8.68 -1.14 8.81
C LYS A 126 -7.36 -1.30 9.54
N PHE A 127 -6.96 -2.54 9.83
CA PHE A 127 -5.72 -2.85 10.57
C PHE A 127 -5.57 -1.97 11.82
N LYS A 128 -6.66 -1.90 12.59
CA LYS A 128 -6.81 -0.95 13.70
C LYS A 128 -5.75 -1.19 14.78
N ASP A 129 -5.52 -2.44 15.16
CA ASP A 129 -4.53 -2.80 16.18
C ASP A 129 -3.11 -2.38 15.77
N LEU A 130 -2.75 -2.61 14.50
CA LEU A 130 -1.48 -2.15 13.93
C LEU A 130 -1.39 -0.62 13.95
N SER A 131 -2.39 0.06 13.38
CA SER A 131 -2.34 1.52 13.21
C SER A 131 -2.39 2.27 14.55
N GLU A 132 -3.21 1.84 15.51
CA GLU A 132 -3.27 2.46 16.83
C GLU A 132 -1.95 2.32 17.59
N LYS A 133 -1.42 1.09 17.68
CA LYS A 133 -0.17 0.85 18.40
C LYS A 133 0.98 1.68 17.84
N LEU A 134 1.12 1.72 16.52
CA LEU A 134 2.22 2.47 15.90
C LEU A 134 2.04 3.98 16.02
N LEU A 135 0.81 4.49 16.02
CA LEU A 135 0.55 5.91 16.22
C LEU A 135 0.80 6.34 17.67
N ASP A 136 0.55 5.46 18.64
CA ASP A 136 0.85 5.70 20.06
C ASP A 136 2.37 5.78 20.36
N GLU A 137 3.23 5.26 19.46
CA GLU A 137 4.69 5.41 19.57
C GLU A 137 5.19 6.79 19.08
N ILE A 138 4.36 7.51 18.32
CA ILE A 138 4.72 8.78 17.66
C ILE A 138 4.18 9.98 18.42
N TYR A 139 3.00 9.85 19.01
CA TYR A 139 2.27 10.91 19.73
C TYR A 139 2.44 10.78 21.24
#